data_AF-A0A925TBK7-F1
#
_entry.id   AF-A0A925TBK7-F1
#
_cell.length_a   1.000
_cell.length_b   1.000
_cell.length_c   1.000
_cell.angle_alpha   90.00
_cell.angle_beta   90.00
_cell.angle_gamma   90.00
#
_symmetry.space_group_name_H-M   'P 1'
#
loop_
_entity.id
_entity.type
_entity.pdbx_description
1 polymer ?
#
loop_
_entity_poly.entity_id
_entity_poly.type
_entity_poly.pdbx_seq_one_letter_code
_entity_poly.pdbx_strand_id
1 'polypeptide(L)' 'MKNGSPLRLHIPESRFRPGDTPDFSYLDLPKAGEAKRPKVDAKASVTRDLAYGLVRVIDDAGAAQGPWNPRLDAETLRK' A
#
# COMPACT_ATOMS: atom_id res chain seq x y z
N MET A 1 -16.88 28.72 32.90
CA MET A 1 -16.90 27.84 31.72
C MET A 1 -15.61 28.08 30.95
N LYS A 2 -14.73 27.08 30.80
CA LYS A 2 -13.52 27.24 29.98
C LYS A 2 -13.93 27.08 28.52
N ASN A 3 -13.88 28.16 27.75
CA ASN A 3 -14.10 28.13 26.31
C ASN A 3 -12.99 27.24 25.71
N GLY A 4 -13.38 26.19 24.98
CA GLY A 4 -12.44 25.27 24.33
C GLY A 4 -11.55 25.98 23.31
N SER A 5 -10.44 25.34 22.93
CA SER A 5 -9.52 25.87 21.93
C SER A 5 -10.26 26.31 20.65
N PRO A 6 -9.90 27.46 20.05
CA PRO A 6 -10.58 27.97 18.86
C PRO A 6 -10.42 27.02 17.67
N LEU A 7 -11.50 26.89 16.89
CA LEU A 7 -11.49 26.13 15.63
C LEU A 7 -10.47 26.72 14.65
N ARG A 8 -9.85 25.85 13.84
CA ARG A 8 -8.90 26.25 12.81
C ARG A 8 -9.23 25.56 11.50
N LEU A 9 -8.97 26.23 10.39
CA LEU A 9 -8.98 25.63 9.05
C LEU A 9 -7.72 24.78 8.89
N HIS A 10 -7.87 23.50 8.57
CA HIS A 10 -6.76 22.63 8.24
C HIS A 10 -6.50 22.67 6.73
N ILE A 11 -5.30 23.09 6.35
CA ILE A 11 -4.78 23.01 4.98
C ILE A 11 -3.70 21.92 4.99
N PRO A 12 -3.89 20.77 4.32
CA PRO A 12 -2.86 19.76 4.23
C PRO A 12 -1.64 20.28 3.48
N GLU A 13 -0.46 20.08 4.06
CA GLU A 13 0.81 20.39 3.40
C GLU A 13 1.47 19.13 2.86
N SER A 14 2.21 19.28 1.76
CA SER A 14 3.10 18.22 1.28
C SER A 14 4.15 17.90 2.34
N ARG A 15 4.47 16.62 2.52
CA ARG A 15 5.49 16.16 3.49
C ARG A 15 6.89 16.66 3.14
N PHE A 16 7.18 16.89 1.87
CA PHE A 16 8.47 17.35 1.37
C PHE A 16 8.30 18.42 0.29
N ARG A 17 9.28 19.31 0.19
CA ARG A 17 9.38 20.43 -0.77
C ARG A 17 10.65 20.29 -1.62
N PRO A 18 10.78 21.05 -2.72
CA PRO A 18 12.04 21.12 -3.46
C PRO A 18 13.20 21.54 -2.55
N GLY A 19 14.28 20.75 -2.52
CA GLY A 19 15.44 20.96 -1.64
C GLY A 19 15.48 20.05 -0.42
N ASP A 20 14.35 19.42 -0.05
CA ASP A 20 14.32 18.41 1.01
C ASP A 20 14.82 17.05 0.52
N THR A 21 15.31 16.22 1.43
CA THR A 21 15.49 14.78 1.18
C THR A 21 14.17 14.06 1.54
N PRO A 22 13.49 13.39 0.59
CA PRO A 22 12.25 12.70 0.89
C PRO A 22 12.43 11.52 1.85
N ASP A 23 11.56 11.42 2.84
CA ASP A 23 11.44 10.26 3.72
C ASP A 23 10.07 9.58 3.53
N PHE A 24 10.09 8.33 3.06
CA PHE A 24 8.90 7.53 2.81
C PHE A 24 8.53 6.60 3.97
N SER A 25 9.16 6.73 5.14
CA SER A 25 8.87 5.93 6.33
C SER A 25 7.40 5.97 6.79
N TYR A 26 6.64 6.98 6.35
CA TYR A 26 5.20 7.09 6.61
C TYR A 26 4.35 6.12 5.79
N LEU A 27 4.91 5.47 4.77
CA LEU A 27 4.25 4.41 4.01
C LEU A 27 4.44 3.08 4.73
N ASP A 28 3.34 2.44 5.10
CA ASP A 28 3.35 1.07 5.58
C ASP A 28 3.48 0.13 4.37
N LEU A 29 4.69 -0.39 4.16
CA LEU A 29 5.03 -1.25 3.01
C LEU A 29 5.20 -2.70 3.52
N PRO A 30 4.14 -3.54 3.45
CA PRO A 30 4.22 -4.93 3.87
C PRO A 30 5.13 -5.76 2.96
N LYS A 31 5.49 -6.96 3.43
CA LYS A 31 6.37 -7.86 2.67
C LYS A 31 5.66 -8.35 1.41
N ALA A 32 6.45 -8.66 0.38
CA ALA A 32 5.90 -9.31 -0.81
C ALA A 32 5.21 -10.63 -0.44
N GLY A 33 4.04 -10.86 -1.01
CA GLY A 33 3.23 -12.06 -0.79
C GLY A 33 2.37 -12.05 0.48
N GLU A 34 2.45 -11.01 1.32
CA GLU A 34 1.68 -10.92 2.57
C GLU A 34 0.17 -10.71 2.33
N ALA A 35 -0.18 -9.95 1.30
CA ALA A 35 -1.58 -9.70 0.95
C ALA A 35 -2.31 -10.99 0.54
N LYS A 36 -3.41 -11.28 1.23
CA LYS A 36 -4.33 -12.37 0.85
C LYS A 36 -4.88 -12.15 -0.55
N ARG A 37 -5.20 -13.24 -1.25
CA ARG A 37 -5.93 -13.22 -2.53
C ARG A 37 -7.31 -13.83 -2.34
N PRO A 38 -8.34 -13.02 -2.04
CA PRO A 38 -9.72 -13.49 -1.96
C PRO A 38 -10.19 -14.02 -3.33
N LYS A 39 -11.28 -14.79 -3.31
CA LYS A 39 -11.98 -15.17 -4.54
C LYS A 39 -12.53 -13.93 -5.25
N VAL A 40 -12.73 -14.03 -6.56
CA VAL A 40 -13.25 -12.93 -7.39
C VAL A 40 -14.67 -12.50 -7.00
N ASP A 41 -15.43 -13.40 -6.37
CA ASP A 41 -16.79 -13.19 -5.87
C ASP A 41 -16.84 -12.89 -4.36
N ALA A 42 -15.69 -12.59 -3.75
CA ALA A 42 -15.63 -12.30 -2.32
C ALA A 42 -16.45 -11.05 -1.95
N LYS A 43 -17.13 -11.11 -0.80
CA LYS A 43 -17.85 -9.96 -0.23
C LYS A 43 -16.87 -8.83 0.08
N ALA A 44 -17.33 -7.58 -0.10
CA ALA A 44 -16.53 -6.39 0.19
C ALA A 44 -15.99 -6.34 1.64
N SER A 45 -16.69 -6.91 2.62
CA SER A 45 -16.20 -6.97 4.00
C SER A 45 -14.90 -7.78 4.13
N VAL A 46 -14.64 -8.75 3.24
CA VAL A 46 -13.43 -9.58 3.25
C VAL A 46 -12.22 -8.81 2.70
N THR A 47 -12.44 -7.77 1.87
CA THR A 47 -11.37 -7.02 1.20
C THR A 47 -10.92 -5.78 1.98
N ARG A 48 -11.52 -5.47 3.14
CA ARG A 48 -11.23 -4.26 3.92
C ARG A 48 -9.73 -4.05 4.17
N ASP A 49 -9.03 -5.10 4.60
CA ASP A 49 -7.59 -5.00 4.92
C ASP A 49 -6.76 -4.70 3.67
N LEU A 50 -7.19 -5.17 2.49
CA LEU A 50 -6.48 -4.92 1.22
C LEU A 50 -6.57 -3.46 0.79
N ALA A 51 -7.58 -2.71 1.23
CA ALA A 51 -7.74 -1.30 0.91
C ALA A 51 -6.72 -0.40 1.64
N TYR A 52 -6.13 -0.90 2.73
CA TYR A 52 -5.14 -0.17 3.54
C TYR A 52 -3.75 -0.82 3.47
N GLY A 53 -3.62 -1.98 2.84
CA GLY A 53 -2.36 -2.68 2.63
C GLY A 53 -1.80 -2.49 1.21
N LEU A 54 -0.92 -3.42 0.83
CA LEU A 54 -0.29 -3.42 -0.49
C LEU A 54 -0.25 -4.85 -1.06
N VAL A 55 -0.80 -5.03 -2.27
CA VAL A 55 -0.58 -6.25 -3.05
C VAL A 55 0.77 -6.14 -3.75
N ARG A 56 1.77 -6.84 -3.23
CA ARG A 56 3.14 -6.90 -3.76
C ARG A 56 3.53 -8.35 -4.02
N VAL A 57 4.05 -8.64 -5.22
CA VAL A 57 4.48 -9.99 -5.62
C VAL A 57 5.99 -10.12 -5.62
N ILE A 58 6.72 -9.14 -6.16
CA ILE A 58 8.19 -9.21 -6.26
C ILE A 58 8.82 -8.64 -5.00
N ASP A 59 9.64 -9.45 -4.32
CA ASP A 59 10.41 -9.03 -3.14
C ASP A 59 11.68 -8.24 -3.50
N ASP A 60 12.45 -7.85 -2.48
CA ASP A 60 13.67 -7.05 -2.66
C ASP A 60 14.81 -7.84 -3.35
N ALA A 61 14.72 -9.18 -3.37
CA ALA A 61 15.65 -10.05 -4.10
C ALA A 61 15.17 -10.35 -5.53
N GLY A 62 14.03 -9.80 -5.96
CA GLY A 62 13.46 -10.04 -7.28
C GLY A 62 12.67 -11.34 -7.40
N ALA A 63 12.40 -12.05 -6.29
CA ALA A 63 11.64 -13.31 -6.32
C ALA A 63 10.13 -13.06 -6.17
N ALA A 64 9.33 -13.85 -6.87
CA ALA A 64 7.87 -13.75 -6.85
C ALA A 64 7.24 -14.55 -5.70
N GLN A 65 6.52 -13.86 -4.81
CA GLN A 65 6.00 -14.38 -3.54
C GLN A 65 4.47 -14.44 -3.48
N GLY A 66 3.97 -15.32 -2.61
CA GLY A 66 2.60 -15.33 -2.12
C GLY A 66 1.50 -15.72 -3.12
N PRO A 67 0.22 -15.60 -2.72
CA PRO A 67 -0.92 -16.14 -3.46
C PRO A 67 -1.26 -15.35 -4.73
N TRP A 68 -0.71 -14.14 -4.86
CA TRP A 68 -0.83 -13.29 -6.03
C TRP A 68 0.18 -13.62 -7.12
N ASN A 69 1.18 -14.46 -6.86
CA ASN A 69 2.09 -14.94 -7.91
C ASN A 69 1.31 -15.75 -8.97
N PRO A 70 1.19 -15.24 -10.22
CA PRO A 70 0.40 -15.89 -11.26
C PRO A 70 1.12 -17.08 -11.90
N ARG A 71 2.41 -17.31 -11.58
CA ARG A 71 3.26 -18.36 -12.17
C ARG A 71 3.29 -18.30 -13.70
N LEU A 72 3.44 -17.08 -14.22
CA LEU A 72 3.58 -16.84 -15.66
C LEU A 72 4.97 -17.23 -16.13
N ASP A 73 5.05 -17.71 -17.37
CA ASP A 73 6.31 -17.91 -18.05
C ASP A 73 6.98 -16.58 -18.43
N ALA A 74 8.27 -16.63 -18.73
CA ALA A 74 9.06 -15.44 -19.03
C ALA A 74 8.66 -14.74 -20.35
N GLU A 75 8.14 -15.48 -21.33
CA GLU A 75 7.69 -14.89 -22.61
C GLU A 75 6.42 -14.07 -22.40
N THR A 76 5.51 -14.52 -21.54
CA THR A 76 4.32 -13.76 -21.17
C THR A 76 4.67 -12.45 -20.47
N LEU A 77 5.72 -12.41 -19.64
CA LEU A 77 6.13 -11.19 -18.92
C LEU A 77 6.90 -10.17 -19.78
N ARG A 78 7.45 -10.56 -20.93
CA ARG A 78 8.23 -9.69 -21.83
C ARG A 78 7.38 -8.88 -22.81
N LYS A 79 6.11 -9.23 -22.98
CA LYS A 79 5.16 -8.56 -23.88
C LYS A 79 4.47 -7.40 -23.17
#